data_AF-A0A8U0TF35-F1
#
_entry.id   AF-A0A8U0TF35-F1
#
_cell.length_a   1.000
_cell.length_b   1.000
_cell.length_c   1.000
_cell.angle_alpha   90.00
_cell.angle_beta   90.00
_cell.angle_gamma   90.00
#
_symmetry.space_group_name_H-M   'P 1'
#
loop_
_entity.id
_entity.type
_entity.pdbx_description
1 polymer ?
#
loop_
_entity_poly.entity_id
_entity_poly.type
_entity_poly.pdbx_seq_one_letter_code
_entity_poly.pdbx_strand_id
1 'polypeptide(L)'
;MGLLWSLSRVGCEDPCFNQVPRGVVRSPLNVEVTVHRAPRQPAVSLGPALASAQVQRWFSSPELRRARLQAGRLRGVFLLPAGSFGTTNNRSNERFKTFHS
;
A
#
# COMPACT_ATOMS: atom_id res chain seq x y z
N MET A 1 15.96 -4.80 -5.04
CA MET A 1 15.24 -4.69 -3.74
C MET A 1 16.16 -4.38 -2.55
N GLY A 2 17.46 -4.68 -2.62
CA GLY A 2 18.50 -4.40 -1.60
C GLY A 2 18.23 -3.22 -0.67
N LEU A 3 18.26 -2.04 -1.28
CA LEU A 3 18.15 -0.75 -0.61
C LEU A 3 16.84 -0.56 0.17
N LEU A 4 15.75 -1.20 -0.24
CA LEU A 4 14.43 -0.99 0.37
C LEU A 4 14.26 -1.83 1.64
N TRP A 5 14.72 -3.09 1.64
CA TRP A 5 14.60 -3.95 2.82
C TRP A 5 15.69 -3.68 3.87
N SER A 6 16.76 -2.98 3.50
CA SER A 6 17.81 -2.53 4.43
C SER A 6 17.51 -1.16 5.06
N LEU A 7 16.36 -0.55 4.80
CA LEU A 7 16.01 0.75 5.38
C LEU A 7 15.87 0.63 6.90
N SER A 8 16.73 1.35 7.63
CA SER A 8 16.66 1.50 9.07
C SER A 8 15.90 2.78 9.45
N ARG A 9 15.19 2.74 10.57
CA ARG A 9 14.55 3.94 11.11
C ARG A 9 15.59 4.86 11.74
N VAL A 10 15.48 6.15 11.47
CA VAL A 10 16.27 7.17 12.16
C VAL A 10 15.52 7.60 13.42
N GLY A 11 16.19 7.53 14.58
CA GLY A 11 15.71 8.12 15.84
C GLY A 11 14.53 7.40 16.50
N CYS A 12 14.50 6.06 16.52
CA CYS A 12 13.44 5.33 17.22
C CYS A 12 13.98 4.17 18.04
N GLU A 13 13.77 4.29 19.35
CA GLU A 13 14.13 3.28 20.36
C GLU A 13 13.02 2.22 20.57
N ASP A 14 11.83 2.41 19.97
CA ASP A 14 10.67 1.54 20.19
C ASP A 14 10.49 0.49 19.07
N PRO A 15 10.70 -0.81 19.36
CA PRO A 15 10.60 -1.88 18.36
C PRO A 15 9.18 -2.12 17.82
N CYS A 16 8.14 -1.58 18.47
CA CYS A 16 6.75 -1.84 18.14
C CYS A 16 6.13 -0.84 17.14
N PHE A 17 6.86 0.20 16.76
CA PHE A 17 6.29 1.30 15.98
C PHE A 17 6.43 1.00 14.48
N ASN A 18 5.43 0.29 13.96
CA ASN A 18 5.36 -0.21 12.59
C ASN A 18 5.51 0.89 11.52
N GLN A 19 6.37 0.63 10.53
CA GLN A 19 6.64 1.47 9.34
C GLN A 19 5.43 1.64 8.39
N VAL A 20 4.21 1.26 8.79
CA VAL A 20 3.05 1.24 7.89
C VAL A 20 2.20 2.48 8.12
N PRO A 21 2.26 3.50 7.25
CA PRO A 21 1.39 4.66 7.35
C PRO A 21 -0.09 4.25 7.39
N ARG A 22 -0.85 4.85 8.31
CA ARG A 22 -2.31 4.66 8.34
C ARG A 22 -2.91 5.29 7.07
N GLY A 23 -3.48 4.47 6.19
CA GLY A 23 -4.03 4.94 4.90
C GLY A 23 -3.29 4.45 3.65
N VAL A 24 -2.23 3.68 3.83
CA VAL A 24 -1.34 3.06 2.83
C VAL A 24 -2.00 2.52 1.55
N VAL A 25 -3.23 2.00 1.63
CA VAL A 25 -3.96 1.48 0.46
C VAL A 25 -4.28 2.59 -0.57
N ARG A 26 -4.34 3.86 -0.16
CA ARG A 26 -4.75 4.98 -1.03
C ARG A 26 -3.62 5.95 -1.41
N SER A 27 -2.47 5.86 -0.77
CA SER A 27 -1.34 6.77 -1.03
C SER A 27 -0.03 5.99 -1.16
N PRO A 28 0.79 6.29 -2.16
CA PRO A 28 2.08 5.63 -2.31
C PRO A 28 3.06 6.06 -1.20
N LEU A 29 4.03 5.20 -0.93
CA LEU A 29 5.26 5.59 -0.23
C LEU A 29 6.20 6.24 -1.25
N ASN A 30 6.61 7.49 -0.99
CA ASN A 30 7.63 8.15 -1.81
C ASN A 30 9.02 7.78 -1.31
N VAL A 31 9.83 7.18 -2.18
CA VAL A 31 11.22 6.79 -1.90
C VAL A 31 12.13 7.69 -2.73
N GLU A 32 12.98 8.47 -2.07
CA GLU A 32 14.04 9.21 -2.74
C GLU A 32 15.28 8.33 -2.89
N VAL A 33 15.84 8.30 -4.09
CA VAL A 33 17.04 7.54 -4.44
C VAL A 33 18.09 8.51 -4.94
N THR A 34 19.18 8.66 -4.18
CA THR A 34 20.30 9.52 -4.55
C THR A 34 21.51 8.68 -4.97
N VAL A 35 22.19 9.14 -6.02
CA VAL A 35 23.44 8.55 -6.49
C VAL A 35 24.58 9.46 -6.05
N HIS A 36 25.54 8.90 -5.32
CA HIS A 36 26.72 9.62 -4.86
C HIS A 36 27.97 9.04 -5.51
N ARG A 37 29.01 9.86 -5.65
CA ARG A 37 30.32 9.38 -6.08
C ARG A 37 30.89 8.45 -5.01
N ALA A 38 31.42 7.30 -5.43
CA ALA A 38 32.04 6.35 -4.51
C ALA A 38 33.16 7.04 -3.70
N PRO A 39 33.14 6.96 -2.36
CA PRO A 39 34.22 7.48 -1.53
C PRO A 39 35.52 6.73 -1.85
N ARG A 40 36.63 7.46 -1.99
CA ARG A 40 37.97 6.85 -2.09
C ARG A 40 38.39 6.20 -0.76
N GLN A 41 37.81 6.63 0.35
CA GLN A 41 38.01 6.08 1.69
C GLN A 41 36.66 5.89 2.39
N PRO A 42 36.43 4.76 3.10
CA PRO A 42 35.12 4.43 3.69
C PRO A 42 34.61 5.41 4.76
N ALA A 43 35.51 6.17 5.41
CA ALA A 43 35.19 7.03 6.54
C ALA A 43 34.85 8.49 6.16
N VAL A 44 34.78 8.81 4.86
CA VAL A 44 34.52 10.18 4.39
C VAL A 44 33.03 10.36 4.12
N SER A 45 32.46 11.47 4.59
CA SER A 45 31.08 11.87 4.29
C SER A 45 30.81 11.82 2.79
N LEU A 46 29.65 11.28 2.40
CA LEU A 46 29.21 11.25 1.02
C LEU A 46 29.22 12.68 0.46
N GLY A 47 29.94 12.88 -0.65
CA GLY A 47 29.93 14.15 -1.38
C GLY A 47 28.54 14.47 -1.96
N PRO A 48 28.39 15.60 -2.68
CA PRO A 48 27.11 15.99 -3.26
C PRO A 48 26.51 14.88 -4.13
N ALA A 49 25.18 14.78 -4.14
CA ALA A 49 24.49 13.83 -5.00
C ALA A 49 24.73 14.19 -6.47
N LEU A 50 25.14 13.19 -7.25
CA LEU A 50 25.32 13.29 -8.69
C LEU A 50 23.97 13.27 -9.42
N ALA A 51 23.00 12.55 -8.85
CA ALA A 51 21.62 12.48 -9.33
C ALA A 51 20.67 12.14 -8.17
N SER A 52 19.42 12.55 -8.28
CA SER A 52 18.33 12.12 -7.41
C SER A 52 17.12 11.75 -8.26
N ALA A 53 16.36 10.75 -7.81
CA ALA A 53 15.08 10.38 -8.38
C ALA A 53 14.10 10.05 -7.26
N GLN A 54 12.84 10.42 -7.46
CA GLN A 54 11.75 10.03 -6.57
C GLN A 54 10.96 8.89 -7.19
N VAL A 55 10.80 7.81 -6.43
CA VAL A 55 10.08 6.61 -6.84
C VAL A 55 8.85 6.46 -5.96
N GLN A 56 7.68 6.35 -6.59
CA GLN A 56 6.44 6.06 -5.89
C GLN A 56 6.27 4.54 -5.76
N ARG A 57 6.06 4.07 -4.54
CA ARG A 57 5.77 2.67 -4.25
C ARG A 57 4.36 2.51 -3.70
N TRP A 58 3.50 1.95 -4.54
CA TRP A 58 2.13 1.63 -4.18
C TRP A 58 2.05 0.30 -3.41
N PHE A 59 1.19 0.24 -2.38
CA PHE A 59 0.96 -0.97 -1.60
C PHE A 59 -0.19 -1.83 -2.14
N SER A 60 -1.06 -1.22 -2.93
CA SER A 60 -2.10 -1.86 -3.72
C SER A 60 -2.18 -1.14 -5.06
N SER A 61 -2.69 -1.81 -6.09
CA SER A 61 -2.94 -1.12 -7.37
C SER A 61 -3.94 0.03 -7.14
N PRO A 62 -3.73 1.20 -7.75
CA PRO A 62 -4.58 2.38 -7.54
C PRO A 62 -6.03 2.17 -8.02
N GLU A 63 -6.24 1.21 -8.91
CA GLU A 63 -7.56 0.81 -9.43
C GLU A 63 -8.38 -0.01 -8.43
N LEU A 64 -7.75 -0.46 -7.35
CA LEU A 64 -8.37 -1.34 -6.37
C LEU A 64 -9.36 -0.58 -5.49
N ARG A 65 -10.60 -1.06 -5.44
CA ARG A 65 -11.70 -0.47 -4.67
C ARG A 65 -11.73 -1.01 -3.25
N ARG A 66 -11.95 -0.12 -2.29
CA ARG A 66 -12.05 -0.45 -0.86
C ARG A 66 -13.50 -0.34 -0.39
N ALA A 67 -14.10 -1.44 0.05
CA ALA A 67 -15.46 -1.46 0.61
C ALA A 67 -15.44 -1.81 2.10
N ARG A 68 -16.14 -1.05 2.93
CA ARG A 68 -16.22 -1.33 4.37
C ARG A 68 -17.15 -2.51 4.61
N LEU A 69 -16.70 -3.48 5.39
CA LEU A 69 -17.51 -4.62 5.82
C LEU A 69 -18.04 -4.38 7.23
N GLN A 70 -19.36 -4.46 7.38
CA GLN A 70 -20.05 -4.51 8.66
C GLN A 70 -21.13 -5.59 8.58
N ALA A 71 -20.86 -6.77 9.15
CA ALA A 71 -21.81 -7.89 9.17
C ALA A 71 -21.90 -8.44 10.60
N GLY A 72 -23.02 -8.16 11.29
CA GLY A 72 -23.18 -8.48 12.71
C GLY A 72 -22.03 -7.88 13.55
N ARG A 73 -21.25 -8.74 14.22
CA ARG A 73 -20.06 -8.35 15.00
C ARG A 73 -18.78 -8.18 14.17
N LEU A 74 -18.77 -8.61 12.91
CA LEU A 74 -17.60 -8.48 12.03
C LEU A 74 -17.43 -7.04 11.55
N ARG A 75 -16.19 -6.56 11.62
CA ARG A 75 -15.74 -5.27 11.13
C ARG A 75 -14.49 -5.48 10.31
N GLY A 76 -14.47 -4.96 9.09
CA GLY A 76 -13.34 -5.15 8.20
C GLY A 76 -13.45 -4.36 6.91
N VAL A 77 -12.67 -4.78 5.93
CA VAL A 77 -12.55 -4.13 4.63
C VAL A 77 -12.37 -5.18 3.55
N PHE A 78 -13.14 -5.07 2.48
CA PHE A 78 -12.87 -5.78 1.22
C PHE A 78 -12.04 -4.91 0.28
N LEU A 79 -11.11 -5.59 -0.40
CA LEU A 79 -10.30 -5.06 -1.48
C LEU A 79 -10.79 -5.73 -2.77
N LEU A 80 -11.39 -4.95 -3.66
CA LEU A 80 -12.04 -5.42 -4.88
C LEU A 80 -11.30 -4.87 -6.10
N PRO A 81 -11.02 -5.66 -7.14
CA PRO A 81 -10.42 -5.14 -8.37
C PRO A 81 -11.37 -4.14 -9.07
N ALA A 82 -10.81 -3.29 -9.94
CA ALA A 82 -11.63 -2.48 -10.85
C ALA A 82 -12.42 -3.41 -11.79
N GLY A 83 -13.70 -3.13 -11.95
CA GLY A 83 -14.62 -4.04 -12.64
C GLY A 83 -14.42 -4.07 -14.15
N SER A 84 -14.23 -5.27 -14.69
CA SER A 84 -15.05 -5.77 -15.79
C SER A 84 -15.65 -7.08 -15.32
N PHE A 85 -16.77 -6.99 -14.60
CA PHE A 85 -17.66 -8.15 -14.51
C PHE A 85 -18.30 -8.26 -15.89
N GLY A 86 -17.76 -9.16 -16.72
CA GLY A 86 -18.42 -9.56 -17.95
C GLY A 86 -19.89 -9.80 -17.68
N THR A 87 -20.73 -9.20 -18.50
CA THR A 87 -22.20 -9.28 -18.48
C THR A 87 -22.65 -10.73 -18.35
N THR A 88 -22.92 -11.18 -17.12
CA THR A 88 -23.73 -12.37 -16.90
C THR A 88 -25.12 -11.87 -16.51
N ASN A 89 -26.00 -11.90 -17.51
CA ASN A 89 -27.43 -11.69 -17.37
C ASN A 89 -28.00 -12.68 -16.34
N ASN A 90 -28.04 -12.30 -15.07
CA ASN A 90 -28.73 -13.09 -14.05
C ASN A 90 -30.20 -12.66 -13.96
N ARG A 91 -30.98 -13.23 -14.88
CA ARG A 91 -32.43 -13.34 -14.80
C ARG A 91 -32.82 -14.45 -13.82
N SER A 92 -32.64 -14.22 -12.52
CA SER A 92 -33.25 -15.07 -11.47
C SER A 92 -32.90 -14.53 -10.08
N ASN A 93 -33.80 -13.73 -9.50
CA ASN A 93 -34.17 -13.83 -8.08
C ASN A 93 -35.35 -12.91 -7.76
N GLU A 94 -36.47 -13.21 -8.41
CA GLU A 94 -37.80 -12.80 -7.97
C GLU A 94 -38.39 -13.95 -7.16
N ARG A 95 -37.89 -14.20 -5.93
CA ARG A 95 -38.52 -15.18 -5.03
C ARG A 95 -38.11 -15.14 -3.56
N PHE A 96 -38.20 -13.97 -2.92
CA PHE A 96 -38.35 -13.93 -1.45
C PHE A 96 -39.40 -12.88 -1.06
N LYS A 97 -40.63 -13.11 -1.51
CA LYS A 97 -41.82 -12.61 -0.79
C LYS A 97 -42.36 -13.74 0.08
N THR A 98 -42.92 -13.33 1.21
CA THR A 98 -43.71 -14.08 2.21
C THR A 98 -42.97 -15.13 3.03
N PHE A 99 -42.69 -14.78 4.30
CA PHE A 99 -43.26 -15.51 5.43
C PHE A 99 -43.62 -14.50 6.52
N HIS A 100 -44.92 -14.27 6.68
CA HIS A 100 -45.53 -13.76 7.90
C HIS A 100 -45.56 -14.91 8.93
N SER A 101 -45.34 -14.56 10.19
CA SER A 101 -46.17 -15.06 11.30
C SER A 101 -46.41 -13.89 12.26
#